data_AF-A0A920TQW9-F1
#
_entry.id   AF-A0A920TQW9-F1
#
_cell.length_a   1.000
_cell.length_b   1.000
_cell.length_c   1.000
_cell.angle_alpha   90.00
_cell.angle_beta   90.00
_cell.angle_gamma   90.00
#
_symmetry.space_group_name_H-M   'P 1'
#
loop_
_entity.id
_entity.type
_entity.pdbx_description
1 polymer ?
#
loop_
_entity_poly.entity_id
_entity_poly.type
_entity_poly.pdbx_seq_one_letter_code
_entity_poly.pdbx_strand_id
1 'polypeptide(L)' 'MMNKDLKLANDCAKSVNAETPLGKMALEIYDQFCKDGNDTKDFSAISKVIGGSAWDYPID' A
#
# COMPACT_ATOMS: atom_id res chain seq x y z
N MET A 1 1.08 3.78 8.68
CA MET A 1 0.44 5.09 8.36
C MET A 1 -0.10 5.14 6.92
N MET A 2 0.68 4.74 5.90
CA MET A 2 0.25 4.80 4.49
C MET A 2 -1.09 4.10 4.15
N ASN A 3 -1.38 2.93 4.73
CA ASN A 3 -2.65 2.25 4.48
C ASN A 3 -3.87 3.12 4.88
N LYS A 4 -3.78 3.84 6.01
CA LYS A 4 -4.85 4.76 6.46
C LYS A 4 -5.08 5.86 5.43
N ASP A 5 -4.01 6.48 4.94
CA ASP A 5 -4.11 7.59 4.00
C ASP A 5 -4.64 7.14 2.63
N LEU A 6 -4.28 5.92 2.19
CA LEU A 6 -4.85 5.30 0.98
C LEU A 6 -6.35 5.01 1.12
N LYS A 7 -6.82 4.59 2.29
CA LYS A 7 -8.26 4.41 2.56
C LYS A 7 -9.01 5.73 2.47
N LEU A 8 -8.48 6.78 3.11
CA LEU A 8 -9.05 8.12 3.03
C LEU A 8 -9.08 8.64 1.58
N ALA A 9 -8.00 8.47 0.81
CA ALA A 9 -7.94 8.87 -0.59
C ALA A 9 -8.95 8.11 -1.46
N ASN A 10 -9.11 6.80 -1.24
CA ASN A 10 -10.07 5.97 -1.96
C ASN A 10 -11.53 6.34 -1.62
N ASP A 11 -11.83 6.66 -0.36
CA ASP A 11 -13.16 7.11 0.05
C ASP A 11 -13.50 8.49 -0.53
N CYS A 12 -12.52 9.41 -0.55
CA CYS A 12 -12.66 10.69 -1.24
C CYS A 12 -12.93 10.50 -2.74
N ALA A 13 -12.18 9.63 -3.43
CA ALA A 13 -12.37 9.36 -4.85
C ALA A 13 -13.78 8.82 -5.14
N LYS A 14 -14.28 7.89 -4.31
CA LYS A 14 -15.67 7.39 -4.39
C LYS A 14 -16.70 8.49 -4.20
N SER A 15 -16.49 9.41 -3.25
CA SER A 15 -17.44 10.48 -2.94
C SER A 15 -17.71 11.44 -4.11
N VAL A 16 -16.75 11.53 -5.04
CA VAL A 16 -16.83 12.39 -6.23
C VAL A 16 -16.94 11.61 -7.53
N ASN A 17 -17.17 10.28 -7.48
CA ASN A 17 -17.17 9.38 -8.64
C ASN A 17 -15.90 9.50 -9.51
N ALA A 18 -14.74 9.71 -8.90
CA ALA A 18 -13.46 9.73 -9.61
C ALA A 18 -12.90 8.31 -9.77
N GLU A 19 -12.56 7.94 -11.00
CA GLU A 19 -11.88 6.68 -11.28
C GLU A 19 -10.38 6.78 -10.94
N THR A 20 -9.95 5.97 -9.97
CA THR A 20 -8.56 5.92 -9.50
C THR A 20 -8.03 4.47 -9.49
N PRO A 21 -7.97 3.77 -10.64
CA PRO A 21 -7.63 2.36 -10.69
C PRO A 21 -6.26 2.04 -10.08
N LEU A 22 -5.25 2.90 -10.29
CA LEU A 22 -3.94 2.75 -9.65
C LEU A 22 -4.01 2.96 -8.13
N GLY A 23 -4.83 3.91 -7.66
CA GLY A 23 -5.04 4.16 -6.24
C GLY A 23 -5.72 2.98 -5.53
N LYS A 24 -6.70 2.37 -6.18
CA LYS A 24 -7.37 1.16 -5.69
C LYS A 24 -6.39 -0.01 -5.59
N MET A 25 -5.58 -0.25 -6.63
CA MET A 25 -4.55 -1.29 -6.59
C MET A 25 -3.51 -1.03 -5.50
N ALA A 26 -3.06 0.21 -5.35
CA ALA A 26 -2.13 0.59 -4.27
C ALA A 26 -2.73 0.30 -2.89
N LEU A 27 -4.02 0.61 -2.67
CA LEU A 27 -4.72 0.28 -1.43
C LEU A 27 -4.77 -1.24 -1.18
N GLU A 28 -5.13 -2.04 -2.18
CA GLU A 28 -5.19 -3.51 -2.06
C GLU A 28 -3.82 -4.10 -1.69
N ILE A 29 -2.76 -3.62 -2.33
CA ILE A 29 -1.37 -4.03 -2.07
C ILE A 29 -0.95 -3.65 -0.65
N TYR A 30 -1.23 -2.41 -0.20
CA TYR A 30 -0.91 -1.98 1.16
C TYR A 30 -1.75 -2.67 2.24
N ASP A 31 -3.01 -3.00 1.95
CA ASP A 31 -3.85 -3.77 2.86
C ASP A 31 -3.28 -5.18 3.07
N GLN A 32 -2.79 -5.82 2.01
CA GLN A 32 -2.11 -7.12 2.14
C GLN A 32 -0.79 -6.98 2.90
N PHE A 33 0.03 -5.98 2.56
CA PHE A 33 1.30 -5.72 3.25
C PHE A 33 1.13 -5.55 4.77
N CYS A 34 0.09 -4.84 5.22
CA CYS A 34 -0.23 -4.73 6.64
C CYS A 34 -0.73 -6.05 7.25
N LYS A 35 -1.56 -6.83 6.53
CA LYS A 35 -2.04 -8.15 7.01
C LYS A 35 -0.90 -9.14 7.21
N ASP A 36 0.17 -9.00 6.44
CA ASP A 36 1.38 -9.82 6.54
C ASP A 36 2.29 -9.42 7.73
N GLY A 37 1.84 -8.50 8.60
CA GLY A 37 2.54 -8.09 9.82
C GLY A 37 3.56 -6.97 9.63
N ASN A 38 3.51 -6.25 8.51
CA ASN A 38 4.44 -5.15 8.21
C ASN A 38 3.83 -3.76 8.50
N ASP A 39 2.77 -3.66 9.29
CA ASP A 39 2.06 -2.40 9.56
C ASP A 39 2.89 -1.37 10.34
N THR A 40 3.87 -1.82 11.11
CA THR A 40 4.84 -0.99 11.84
C THR A 40 6.10 -0.64 11.04
N LYS A 41 6.29 -1.24 9.86
CA LYS A 41 7.45 -1.02 9.00
C LYS A 41 7.34 0.30 8.25
N ASP A 42 8.48 0.83 7.81
CA ASP A 42 8.46 1.99 6.93
C ASP A 42 7.71 1.66 5.62
N PHE A 43 7.06 2.65 5.02
CA PHE A 43 6.27 2.43 3.81
C PHE A 43 7.12 1.93 2.63
N SER A 44 8.40 2.26 2.58
CA SER A 44 9.32 1.82 1.51
C SER A 44 9.56 0.31 1.50
N ALA A 45 9.39 -0.38 2.64
CA ALA A 45 9.52 -1.84 2.76
C ALA A 45 8.57 -2.61 1.83
N ILE A 46 7.50 -1.98 1.35
CA ILE A 46 6.59 -2.60 0.40
C ILE A 46 7.28 -2.95 -0.93
N SER A 47 8.32 -2.20 -1.31
CA SER A 47 9.08 -2.49 -2.53
C SER A 47 9.88 -3.78 -2.43
N LYS A 48 10.31 -4.19 -1.22
CA LYS A 48 10.87 -5.53 -0.98
C LYS A 48 9.81 -6.63 -1.15
N VAL A 49 8.63 -6.44 -0.58
CA VAL A 49 7.56 -7.45 -0.59
C VAL A 49 7.03 -7.71 -2.00
N ILE A 50 6.75 -6.65 -2.76
CA ILE A 50 6.29 -6.77 -4.15
C ILE A 50 7.45 -7.16 -5.07
N GLY A 51 8.64 -6.64 -4.77
CA GLY A 51 9.82 -6.76 -5.58
C GLY A 51 10.52 -8.11 -5.51
N GLY A 52 10.26 -8.91 -4.47
CA GLY A 52 10.83 -10.24 -4.30
C GLY A 52 12.36 -10.23 -4.43
N SER A 53 12.89 -11.12 -5.28
CA SER A 53 14.34 -11.27 -5.52
C SER A 53 14.96 -10.11 -6.29
N ALA A 54 14.18 -9.24 -6.93
CA ALA A 54 14.72 -8.07 -7.64
C ALA A 54 15.20 -6.98 -6.66
N TRP A 55 14.74 -7.02 -5.41
CA TRP A 55 15.04 -6.02 -4.39
C TRP A 55 15.65 -6.70 -3.17
N ASP A 56 16.94 -7.00 -3.21
CA ASP A 56 17.60 -7.79 -2.17
C ASP A 56 18.20 -6.95 -1.03
N TYR A 57 17.35 -6.38 -0.17
CA TYR A 57 17.76 -5.65 1.04
C TYR A 57 16.89 -6.05 2.26
N PRO A 58 17.36 -5.81 3.51
CA PRO A 58 16.59 -6.15 4.71
C PRO A 58 15.34 -5.28 4.89
N ILE A 59 14.27 -5.86 5.44
CA ILE A 59 13.05 -5.11 5.79
C ILE A 59 13.24 -4.46 7.16
N ASP A 60 13.56 -3.16 7.16
CA ASP A 60 13.66 -2.33 8.38
C ASP A 60 12.29 -1.98 8.96
#